data_AF-A0A4Q2Y3Y0-F1
#
_entry.id   AF-A0A4Q2Y3Y0-F1
#
_cell.length_a   1.000
_cell.length_b   1.000
_cell.length_c   1.000
_cell.angle_alpha   90.00
_cell.angle_beta   90.00
_cell.angle_gamma   90.00
#
_symmetry.space_group_name_H-M   'P 1'
#
loop_
_entity.id
_entity.type
_entity.pdbx_description
1 polymer ?
#
loop_
_entity_poly.entity_id
_entity_poly.type
_entity_poly.pdbx_seq_one_letter_code
_entity_poly.pdbx_strand_id
1 'polypeptide(L)'
;MKPFVLSAWFFVMSAAVAPAKLVAHWPLDTNALDATGNGHDGTAVGTVTFGLSGANAKTGNAADFPGPGHIDVPYSIDLNPGTQAPDVGRSTE
;
A
#
# COMPACT_ATOMS: atom_id res chain seq x y z
N MET A 1 -65.07 18.62 -12.74
CA MET A 1 -64.28 17.52 -12.16
C MET A 1 -62.84 17.71 -12.63
N LYS A 2 -61.85 17.85 -11.72
CA LYS A 2 -60.46 18.19 -12.06
C LYS A 2 -59.63 16.91 -12.24
N PRO A 3 -58.85 16.74 -13.31
CA PRO A 3 -58.00 15.56 -13.47
C PRO A 3 -56.77 15.67 -12.55
N PHE A 4 -56.50 14.58 -11.85
CA PHE A 4 -55.36 14.42 -10.95
C PHE A 4 -54.11 14.07 -11.78
N VAL A 5 -53.02 14.82 -11.61
CA VAL A 5 -51.75 14.58 -12.32
C VAL A 5 -50.80 13.82 -11.40
N LEU A 6 -50.34 12.63 -11.81
CA LEU A 6 -49.28 11.89 -11.13
C LEU A 6 -47.93 12.39 -11.65
N SER A 7 -47.14 13.04 -10.79
CA SER A 7 -45.74 13.39 -11.09
C SER A 7 -44.83 12.34 -10.49
N ALA A 8 -44.10 11.61 -11.33
CA ALA A 8 -43.07 10.67 -10.92
C ALA A 8 -41.76 11.42 -10.63
N TRP A 9 -41.22 11.26 -9.42
CA TRP A 9 -39.93 11.80 -9.03
C TRP A 9 -38.84 10.82 -9.47
N PHE A 10 -38.10 11.16 -10.53
CA PHE A 10 -36.91 10.41 -10.92
C PHE A 10 -35.78 10.75 -9.95
N PHE A 11 -35.50 9.86 -8.99
CA PHE A 11 -34.32 9.95 -8.14
C PHE A 11 -33.15 9.26 -8.85
N VAL A 12 -32.22 10.03 -9.40
CA VAL A 12 -30.98 9.47 -9.96
C VAL A 12 -30.07 9.09 -8.80
N MET A 13 -29.93 7.79 -8.53
CA MET A 13 -28.95 7.27 -7.60
C MET A 13 -27.57 7.36 -8.26
N SER A 14 -26.82 8.42 -7.95
CA SER A 14 -25.43 8.51 -8.39
C SER A 14 -24.61 7.52 -7.57
N ALA A 15 -24.10 6.46 -8.20
CA ALA A 15 -23.14 5.57 -7.56
C ALA A 15 -21.83 6.34 -7.33
N ALA A 16 -21.51 6.64 -6.07
CA ALA A 16 -20.19 7.16 -5.73
C ALA A 16 -19.17 6.03 -5.97
N VAL A 17 -18.29 6.22 -6.95
CA VAL A 17 -17.09 5.40 -7.07
C VAL A 17 -16.21 5.76 -5.89
N ALA A 18 -16.08 4.85 -4.92
CA ALA A 18 -15.11 5.02 -3.85
C ALA A 18 -13.70 5.02 -4.47
N PRO A 19 -12.86 6.05 -4.25
CA PRO A 19 -11.47 5.99 -4.67
C PRO A 19 -10.78 4.80 -3.99
N ALA A 20 -9.94 4.08 -4.74
CA ALA A 20 -9.10 3.03 -4.17
C ALA A 20 -8.21 3.66 -3.09
N LYS A 21 -8.40 3.24 -1.84
CA LYS A 21 -7.57 3.70 -0.72
C LYS A 21 -6.22 2.97 -0.79
N LEU A 22 -5.13 3.72 -0.78
CA LEU A 22 -3.79 3.14 -0.69
C LEU A 22 -3.64 2.45 0.68
N VAL A 23 -3.24 1.18 0.65
CA VAL A 23 -3.08 0.35 1.86
C VAL A 23 -1.77 0.67 2.57
N ALA A 24 -0.66 0.73 1.83
CA ALA A 24 0.66 1.10 2.35
C ALA A 24 1.52 1.73 1.25
N HIS A 25 2.56 2.46 1.65
CA HIS A 25 3.53 3.05 0.73
C HIS A 25 4.89 3.20 1.42
N TRP A 26 5.91 2.53 0.91
CA TRP A 26 7.29 2.69 1.37
C TRP A 26 8.08 3.47 0.32
N PRO A 27 8.37 4.77 0.55
CA PRO A 27 9.09 5.59 -0.44
C PRO A 27 10.55 5.16 -0.61
N LEU A 28 11.13 4.53 0.40
CA LEU A 28 12.54 4.12 0.46
C LEU A 28 13.55 5.27 0.33
N ASP A 29 13.10 6.52 0.51
CA ASP A 29 13.96 7.70 0.48
C ASP A 29 14.91 7.75 1.68
N THR A 30 14.42 7.39 2.88
CA THR A 30 15.14 7.61 4.15
C THR A 30 15.05 6.46 5.14
N ASN A 31 14.02 5.60 5.03
CA ASN A 31 13.77 4.50 5.93
C ASN A 31 12.79 3.48 5.31
N ALA A 32 12.46 2.46 6.10
CA ALA A 32 11.54 1.38 5.77
C ALA A 32 10.11 1.59 6.29
N LEU A 33 9.74 2.80 6.71
CA LEU A 33 8.43 3.07 7.32
C LEU A 33 7.33 3.25 6.26
N ASP A 34 6.11 2.88 6.61
CA ASP A 34 4.92 3.10 5.78
C ASP A 34 4.48 4.56 5.87
N ALA A 35 4.69 5.30 4.78
CA ALA A 35 4.36 6.71 4.67
C ALA A 35 2.86 7.00 4.65
N THR A 36 2.00 5.99 4.50
CA THR A 36 0.55 6.20 4.59
C THR A 36 0.07 6.39 6.03
N GLY A 37 0.85 5.92 7.01
CA GLY A 37 0.46 5.91 8.42
C GLY A 37 -0.60 4.84 8.75
N ASN A 38 -0.84 3.87 7.87
CA ASN A 38 -1.77 2.76 8.13
C ASN A 38 -1.14 1.65 9.00
N GLY A 39 0.12 1.80 9.41
CA GLY A 39 0.76 0.92 10.40
C GLY A 39 1.46 -0.30 9.81
N HIS A 40 1.76 -0.28 8.51
CA HIS A 40 2.49 -1.35 7.83
C HIS A 40 4.00 -1.06 7.79
N ASP A 41 4.58 -0.65 8.91
CA ASP A 41 6.01 -0.33 8.95
C ASP A 41 6.88 -1.56 8.64
N GLY A 42 7.87 -1.36 7.79
CA GLY A 42 8.90 -2.36 7.50
C GLY A 42 10.11 -2.22 8.41
N THR A 43 10.90 -3.29 8.48
CA THR A 43 12.20 -3.32 9.16
C THR A 43 13.27 -3.73 8.16
N ALA A 44 14.36 -2.96 8.09
CA ALA A 44 15.50 -3.33 7.26
C ALA A 44 16.27 -4.50 7.88
N VAL A 45 16.55 -5.53 7.07
CA VAL A 45 17.30 -6.72 7.44
C VAL A 45 18.52 -6.86 6.54
N GLY A 46 19.69 -7.11 7.14
CA GLY A 46 20.97 -7.05 6.44
C GLY A 46 21.38 -5.60 6.13
N THR A 47 22.23 -5.44 5.11
CA THR A 47 22.66 -4.11 4.67
C THR A 47 21.61 -3.49 3.76
N VAL A 48 21.05 -2.36 4.17
CA VAL A 48 20.19 -1.51 3.33
C VAL A 48 20.66 -0.07 3.48
N THR A 49 20.97 0.58 2.35
CA THR A 49 21.44 1.97 2.36
C THR A 49 20.39 2.87 1.74
N PHE A 50 19.75 3.71 2.56
CA PHE A 50 18.77 4.71 2.12
C PHE A 50 19.43 6.02 1.68
N GLY A 51 18.67 6.87 1.00
CA GLY A 51 19.11 8.23 0.65
C GLY A 51 20.01 8.30 -0.57
N LEU A 52 20.17 7.21 -1.33
CA LEU A 52 20.91 7.22 -2.58
C LEU A 52 20.14 7.99 -3.65
N SER A 53 20.82 8.46 -4.70
CA SER A 53 20.14 9.11 -5.82
C SER A 53 19.19 8.12 -6.49
N GLY A 54 17.94 8.54 -6.72
CA GLY A 54 16.99 7.75 -7.48
C GLY A 54 17.42 7.57 -8.95
N ALA A 55 16.73 6.67 -9.65
CA ALA A 55 17.05 6.24 -11.01
C ALA A 55 17.14 7.40 -12.04
N ASN A 56 16.43 8.50 -11.82
CA ASN A 56 16.53 9.70 -12.65
C ASN A 56 16.14 10.99 -11.89
N ALA A 57 16.19 12.13 -12.58
CA ALA A 57 15.88 13.45 -12.01
C ALA A 57 14.43 13.65 -11.51
N LYS A 58 13.55 12.65 -11.64
CA LYS A 58 12.16 12.68 -11.16
C LYS A 58 11.88 11.74 -10.00
N THR A 59 12.81 10.84 -9.65
CA THR A 59 12.55 9.77 -8.68
C THR A 59 12.99 10.09 -7.25
N GLY A 60 13.51 11.28 -6.96
CA GLY A 60 13.97 11.62 -5.61
C GLY A 60 15.13 10.73 -5.17
N ASN A 61 14.99 10.09 -4.01
CA ASN A 61 15.99 9.18 -3.46
C ASN A 61 15.58 7.72 -3.66
N ALA A 62 16.48 6.80 -3.31
CA ALA A 62 16.26 5.36 -3.36
C ALA A 62 17.04 4.65 -2.24
N ALA A 63 16.69 3.38 -2.03
CA ALA A 63 17.47 2.46 -1.22
C ALA A 63 18.23 1.46 -2.12
N ASP A 64 19.45 1.13 -1.71
CA ASP A 64 20.22 0.01 -2.27
C ASP A 64 20.17 -1.20 -1.33
N PHE A 65 20.06 -2.39 -1.93
CA PHE A 65 19.87 -3.68 -1.26
C PHE A 65 20.98 -4.65 -1.67
N PRO A 66 22.23 -4.43 -1.24
CA PRO A 66 23.32 -5.32 -1.60
C PRO A 66 23.22 -6.66 -0.86
N GLY A 67 23.57 -7.74 -1.56
CA GLY A 67 23.60 -9.09 -0.97
C GLY A 67 22.23 -9.51 -0.42
N PRO A 68 22.14 -9.97 0.84
CA PRO A 68 20.88 -10.42 1.43
C PRO A 68 20.00 -9.27 1.97
N GLY A 69 20.34 -8.01 1.69
CA GLY A 69 19.58 -6.85 2.15
C GLY A 69 18.13 -6.88 1.68
N HIS A 70 17.17 -6.68 2.58
CA HIS A 70 15.74 -6.60 2.26
C HIS A 70 14.97 -5.81 3.33
N ILE A 71 13.70 -5.48 3.05
CA ILE A 71 12.75 -4.98 4.04
C ILE A 71 11.78 -6.11 4.39
N ASP A 72 11.73 -6.47 5.67
CA ASP A 72 10.67 -7.32 6.20
C ASP A 72 9.48 -6.46 6.60
N VAL A 73 8.30 -6.81 6.09
CA VAL A 73 7.02 -6.22 6.48
C VAL A 73 6.21 -7.30 7.19
N PRO A 74 5.74 -7.09 8.43
CA PRO A 74 4.90 -8.05 9.11
C PRO A 74 3.66 -8.40 8.28
N TYR A 75 3.26 -9.67 8.32
CA TYR A 75 2.02 -10.09 7.68
C TYR A 75 0.85 -9.24 8.18
N SER A 76 0.05 -8.75 7.24
CA SER A 76 -1.27 -8.19 7.50
C SER A 76 -2.24 -8.73 6.47
N ILE A 77 -3.48 -8.99 6.90
CA ILE A 77 -4.57 -9.36 6.00
C ILE A 77 -4.87 -8.25 4.97
N ASP A 78 -4.55 -7.00 5.30
CA ASP A 78 -4.77 -5.87 4.40
C ASP A 78 -3.80 -5.88 3.21
N LEU A 79 -2.58 -6.41 3.41
CA LEU A 79 -1.54 -6.52 2.37
C LEU A 79 -1.54 -7.90 1.69
N ASN A 80 -1.85 -8.95 2.46
CA ASN A 80 -1.93 -10.32 1.99
C ASN A 80 -3.28 -10.91 2.40
N PRO A 81 -4.35 -10.65 1.62
CA PRO A 81 -5.72 -11.05 1.97
C PRO A 81 -5.98 -12.56 1.89
N GLY A 82 -4.98 -13.37 1.56
CA GLY A 82 -5.05 -14.83 1.60
C GLY A 82 -4.82 -15.40 3.01
N THR A 83 -4.81 -16.73 3.14
CA THR A 83 -4.34 -17.37 4.38
C THR A 83 -2.83 -17.26 4.47
N GLN A 84 -2.31 -16.80 5.61
CA GLN A 84 -0.87 -16.82 5.89
C GLN A 84 -0.32 -18.24 5.71
N ALA A 85 0.76 -18.39 4.94
CA ALA A 85 1.45 -19.67 4.87
C ALA A 85 1.94 -20.06 6.28
N PRO A 86 1.96 -21.36 6.63
CA PRO A 86 2.59 -21.80 7.87
C PRO A 86 4.02 -21.27 7.93
N ASP A 87 4.50 -20.88 9.12
CA ASP A 87 5.88 -20.49 9.32
C ASP A 87 6.79 -21.72 9.17
N VAL A 88 7.09 -22.07 7.92
CA VAL A 88 8.14 -23.01 7.57
C VAL A 88 9.41 -22.18 7.62
N GLY A 89 9.94 -22.02 8.83
CA GLY A 89 11.09 -21.17 9.15
C GLY A 89 12.08 -21.16 8.00
N ARG A 90 12.33 -19.96 7.46
CA ARG A 90 13.16 -19.72 6.28
C ARG A 90 14.42 -20.59 6.35
N SER A 91 14.53 -21.59 5.47
CA SER A 91 15.73 -22.41 5.38
C SER A 91 16.89 -21.47 5.11
N THR A 92 17.86 -21.43 6.01
CA THR A 92 19.11 -20.71 5.84
C THR A 92 19.82 -21.31 4.63
N GLU A 93 19.76 -20.62 3.48
CA GLU A 93 20.64 -20.85 2.33
C GLU A 93 21.99 -20.14 2.55
#